data_AF-A0A2K9MDJ6-F1
#
_entry.id   AF-A0A2K9MDJ6-F1
#
_cell.length_a   1.000
_cell.length_b   1.000
_cell.length_c   1.000
_cell.angle_alpha   90.00
_cell.angle_beta   90.00
_cell.angle_gamma   90.00
#
_symmetry.space_group_name_H-M   'P 1'
#
loop_
_entity.id
_entity.type
_entity.pdbx_description
1 polymer ?
#
loop_
_entity_poly.entity_id
_entity_poly.type
_entity_poly.pdbx_seq_one_letter_code
_entity_poly.pdbx_strand_id
1 'polypeptide(L)'
;MSLSQTQIIRSLGEALAWFEKELAWGAPMGELRHLTGRIGELYAAMVTRGQMALAVNQSGYDVVSDEGERISVKTFTSSSHINFNASTLELADRVMVLQIVIDEGEPSIRELLDCSVEELKPKLKNLETNSYLPVHLLLTPKDGAAVVLADLKVVSSGFRSGFRVDQLENGTIQVWHDGKLEPQAKPVLRKLAGELGVEILNSVGNIKNTRSLGSDVLKALADQPPLTTSS
;
A
#
# COMPACT_ATOMS: atom_id res chain seq x y z
N MET A 1 15.53 -20.29 14.61
CA MET A 1 15.47 -19.37 15.75
C MET A 1 14.26 -18.47 15.54
N SER A 2 13.45 -18.21 16.57
CA SER A 2 12.36 -17.23 16.49
C SER A 2 12.92 -15.80 16.46
N LEU A 3 12.32 -14.93 15.67
CA LEU A 3 12.70 -13.51 15.59
C LEU A 3 11.89 -12.72 16.61
N SER A 4 12.52 -11.81 17.37
CA SER A 4 11.78 -10.83 18.15
C SER A 4 10.95 -9.91 17.24
N GLN A 5 9.89 -9.30 17.78
CA GLN A 5 9.09 -8.32 17.03
C GLN A 5 9.93 -7.16 16.47
N THR A 6 10.91 -6.68 17.23
CA THR A 6 11.84 -5.65 16.73
C THR A 6 12.68 -6.15 15.55
N GLN A 7 13.09 -7.42 15.53
CA GLN A 7 13.80 -8.00 14.39
C GLN A 7 12.89 -8.14 13.17
N ILE A 8 11.63 -8.56 13.34
CA ILE A 8 10.65 -8.62 12.24
C ILE A 8 10.45 -7.25 11.61
N ILE A 9 10.23 -6.20 12.42
CA ILE A 9 10.05 -4.82 11.95
C ILE A 9 11.29 -4.35 11.16
N ARG A 10 12.50 -4.60 11.69
CA ARG A 10 13.75 -4.23 11.00
C ARG A 10 13.90 -4.97 9.68
N SER A 11 13.69 -6.29 9.69
CA SER A 11 13.77 -7.11 8.47
C SER A 11 12.73 -6.70 7.42
N LEU A 12 11.52 -6.30 7.83
CA LEU A 12 10.52 -5.76 6.91
C LEU A 12 11.01 -4.45 6.27
N GLY A 13 11.53 -3.52 7.07
CA GLY A 13 12.09 -2.26 6.58
C GLY A 13 13.27 -2.46 5.63
N GLU A 14 14.19 -3.38 5.96
CA GLU A 14 15.32 -3.76 5.10
C GLU A 14 14.86 -4.38 3.78
N ALA A 15 13.87 -5.28 3.82
CA ALA A 15 13.32 -5.91 2.63
C ALA A 15 12.62 -4.90 1.70
N LEU A 16 11.87 -3.94 2.25
CA LEU A 16 11.25 -2.86 1.48
C LEU A 16 12.30 -1.93 0.86
N ALA A 17 13.35 -1.55 1.61
CA ALA A 17 14.43 -0.72 1.10
C ALA A 17 15.24 -1.43 0.01
N TRP A 18 15.44 -2.74 0.11
CA TRP A 18 16.08 -3.52 -0.94
C TRP A 18 15.19 -3.60 -2.20
N PHE A 19 13.88 -3.82 -2.01
CA PHE A 19 12.92 -3.85 -3.10
C PHE A 19 12.87 -2.52 -3.85
N GLU A 20 12.89 -1.38 -3.14
CA GLU A 20 12.98 -0.04 -3.75
C GLU A 20 14.24 0.12 -4.61
N LYS A 21 15.41 -0.35 -4.13
CA LYS A 21 16.67 -0.29 -4.90
C LYS A 21 16.62 -1.13 -6.18
N GLU A 22 16.11 -2.36 -6.10
CA GLU A 22 15.96 -3.24 -7.26
C GLU A 22 15.05 -2.60 -8.33
N LEU A 23 13.95 -1.97 -7.90
CA LEU A 23 13.08 -1.21 -8.80
C LEU A 23 13.81 -0.04 -9.45
N ALA A 24 14.59 0.71 -8.67
CA ALA A 24 15.38 1.84 -9.18
C ALA A 24 16.44 1.40 -10.20
N TRP A 25 16.96 0.18 -10.09
CA TRP A 25 17.87 -0.43 -11.07
C TRP A 25 17.15 -1.06 -12.27
N GLY A 26 15.83 -1.03 -12.30
CA GLY A 26 15.02 -1.55 -13.41
C GLY A 26 14.84 -3.08 -13.40
N ALA A 27 15.02 -3.73 -12.25
CA ALA A 27 14.83 -5.17 -12.12
C ALA A 27 13.39 -5.57 -12.50
N PRO A 28 13.20 -6.60 -13.36
CA PRO A 28 11.86 -7.07 -13.70
C PRO A 28 11.11 -7.62 -12.48
N MET A 29 9.82 -7.27 -12.37
CA MET A 29 8.97 -7.70 -11.25
C MET A 29 8.91 -9.21 -11.04
N GLY A 30 9.03 -9.99 -12.12
CA GLY A 30 9.04 -11.46 -12.06
C GLY A 30 10.23 -12.03 -11.29
N GLU A 31 11.37 -11.35 -11.32
CA GLU A 31 12.61 -11.75 -10.63
C GLU A 31 12.53 -11.43 -9.13
N LEU A 32 11.70 -10.45 -8.75
CA LEU A 32 11.52 -10.02 -7.35
C LEU A 32 10.47 -10.85 -6.60
N ARG A 33 9.93 -11.93 -7.18
CA ARG A 33 8.84 -12.71 -6.58
C ARG A 33 9.18 -13.29 -5.20
N HIS A 34 10.41 -13.72 -4.99
CA HIS A 34 10.85 -14.23 -3.69
C HIS A 34 10.89 -13.11 -2.64
N LEU A 35 11.35 -11.92 -3.04
CA LEU A 35 11.42 -10.75 -2.17
C LEU A 35 10.02 -10.25 -1.81
N THR A 36 9.10 -10.18 -2.78
CA THR A 36 7.71 -9.79 -2.52
C THR A 36 6.99 -10.79 -1.61
N GLY A 37 7.23 -12.09 -1.80
CA GLY A 37 6.75 -13.13 -0.88
C GLY A 37 7.24 -12.87 0.54
N ARG A 38 8.56 -12.70 0.72
CA ARG A 38 9.17 -12.43 2.03
C ARG A 38 8.67 -11.16 2.70
N ILE A 39 8.49 -10.08 1.95
CA ILE A 39 7.90 -8.82 2.46
C ILE A 39 6.52 -9.08 3.04
N GLY A 40 5.68 -9.86 2.35
CA GLY A 40 4.35 -10.17 2.85
C GLY A 40 4.35 -11.04 4.09
N GLU A 41 5.22 -12.06 4.14
CA GLU A 41 5.38 -12.91 5.33
C GLU A 41 5.81 -12.09 6.55
N LEU A 42 6.78 -11.19 6.37
CA LEU A 42 7.26 -10.29 7.42
C LEU A 42 6.17 -9.31 7.88
N TYR A 43 5.40 -8.75 6.94
CA TYR A 43 4.26 -7.90 7.26
C TYR A 43 3.20 -8.66 8.06
N ALA A 44 2.80 -9.84 7.60
CA ALA A 44 1.83 -10.68 8.30
C ALA A 44 2.29 -11.02 9.72
N ALA A 45 3.55 -11.43 9.89
CA ALA A 45 4.13 -11.70 11.21
C ALA A 45 4.17 -10.46 12.12
N MET A 46 4.39 -9.25 11.55
CA MET A 46 4.37 -8.00 12.29
C MET A 46 2.96 -7.66 12.79
N VAL A 47 1.96 -7.67 11.90
CA VAL A 47 0.59 -7.22 12.26
C VAL A 47 -0.15 -8.21 13.15
N THR A 48 0.17 -9.50 13.03
CA THR A 48 -0.40 -10.58 13.87
C THR A 48 0.42 -10.86 15.12
N ARG A 49 1.48 -10.07 15.38
CA ARG A 49 2.47 -10.30 16.45
C ARG A 49 3.07 -11.72 16.44
N GLY A 50 2.96 -12.40 15.31
CA GLY A 50 3.33 -13.78 15.12
C GLY A 50 4.80 -14.01 14.83
N GLN A 51 5.07 -15.21 14.32
CA GLN A 51 6.38 -15.68 13.89
C GLN A 51 6.26 -16.33 12.52
N MET A 52 7.32 -16.21 11.72
CA MET A 52 7.43 -17.01 10.49
C MET A 52 7.49 -18.50 10.85
N ALA A 53 6.94 -19.35 10.00
CA ALA A 53 6.96 -20.79 10.19
C ALA A 53 8.40 -21.31 10.38
N LEU A 54 8.60 -22.18 11.38
CA LEU A 54 9.94 -22.62 11.80
C LEU A 54 10.63 -23.52 10.77
N ALA A 55 9.86 -24.19 9.90
CA ALA A 55 10.38 -25.08 8.87
C ALA A 55 10.57 -24.33 7.54
N VAL A 56 11.74 -24.49 6.94
CA VAL A 56 11.97 -24.10 5.54
C VAL A 56 11.10 -24.98 4.65
N ASN A 57 10.23 -24.38 3.83
CA ASN A 57 9.19 -25.07 3.03
C ASN A 57 8.05 -25.68 3.86
N GLN A 58 7.63 -25.01 4.94
CA GLN A 58 6.40 -25.38 5.64
C GLN A 58 5.22 -25.45 4.65
N SER A 59 4.47 -26.56 4.68
CA SER A 59 3.34 -26.74 3.79
C SER A 59 2.10 -26.02 4.33
N GLY A 60 1.50 -25.18 3.51
CA GLY A 60 0.17 -24.60 3.69
C GLY A 60 0.09 -23.26 4.42
N TYR A 61 1.02 -22.95 5.32
CA TYR A 61 1.05 -21.69 6.06
C TYR A 61 2.47 -21.15 6.20
N ASP A 62 2.57 -19.83 6.32
CA ASP A 62 3.82 -19.08 6.31
C ASP A 62 4.10 -18.41 7.66
N VAL A 63 3.05 -18.07 8.41
CA VAL A 63 3.12 -17.37 9.71
C VAL A 63 2.25 -18.09 10.73
N VAL A 64 2.66 -18.06 11.99
CA VAL A 64 1.83 -18.44 13.14
C VAL A 64 1.63 -17.21 14.02
N SER A 65 0.40 -16.77 14.27
CA SER A 65 0.10 -15.59 15.11
C SER A 65 0.48 -15.81 16.57
N ASP A 66 0.45 -14.76 17.39
CA ASP A 66 0.59 -14.89 18.85
C ASP A 66 -0.57 -15.68 19.48
N GLU A 67 -1.75 -15.65 18.86
CA GLU A 67 -2.92 -16.46 19.21
C GLU A 67 -2.83 -17.92 18.71
N GLY A 68 -1.81 -18.26 17.92
CA GLY A 68 -1.56 -19.62 17.44
C GLY A 68 -2.23 -19.99 16.11
N GLU A 69 -2.85 -19.03 15.42
CA GLU A 69 -3.46 -19.25 14.10
C GLU A 69 -2.37 -19.49 13.04
N ARG A 70 -2.56 -20.50 12.18
CA ARG A 70 -1.71 -20.73 11.01
C ARG A 70 -2.20 -19.88 9.85
N ILE A 71 -1.36 -18.98 9.38
CA ILE A 71 -1.70 -17.97 8.37
C ILE A 71 -0.99 -18.29 7.06
N SER A 72 -1.76 -18.46 5.98
CA SER A 72 -1.24 -18.50 4.61
C SER A 72 -1.19 -17.08 4.04
N VAL A 73 -0.03 -16.68 3.53
CA VAL A 73 0.20 -15.33 3.00
C VAL A 73 0.35 -15.38 1.48
N LYS A 74 -0.44 -14.58 0.78
CA LYS A 74 -0.32 -14.40 -0.68
C LYS A 74 -0.02 -12.95 -1.01
N THR A 75 1.21 -12.71 -1.48
CA THR A 75 1.64 -11.39 -1.94
C THR A 75 1.69 -11.33 -3.46
N PHE A 76 1.21 -10.24 -4.02
CA PHE A 76 1.35 -9.96 -5.45
C PHE A 76 1.58 -8.47 -5.71
N THR A 77 2.05 -8.14 -6.91
CA THR A 77 2.25 -6.76 -7.37
C THR A 77 1.24 -6.45 -8.47
N SER A 78 1.32 -7.23 -9.55
CA SER A 78 0.41 -7.20 -10.70
C SER A 78 -0.03 -8.63 -11.06
N SER A 79 -1.26 -8.99 -10.72
CA SER A 79 -1.90 -10.23 -11.15
C SER A 79 -3.41 -10.03 -11.27
N SER A 80 -4.06 -10.77 -12.17
CA SER A 80 -5.52 -10.84 -12.27
C SER A 80 -6.12 -11.93 -11.36
N HIS A 81 -5.32 -12.89 -10.94
CA HIS A 81 -5.74 -14.05 -10.15
C HIS A 81 -4.69 -14.45 -9.11
N ILE A 82 -5.14 -14.96 -7.97
CA ILE A 82 -4.28 -15.44 -6.89
C ILE A 82 -4.54 -16.93 -6.71
N ASN A 83 -3.52 -17.74 -6.91
CA ASN A 83 -3.67 -19.19 -6.86
C ASN A 83 -3.54 -19.73 -5.44
N PHE A 84 -4.42 -20.67 -5.11
CA PHE A 84 -4.42 -21.45 -3.89
C PHE A 84 -4.33 -22.92 -4.25
N ASN A 85 -3.37 -23.60 -3.62
CA ASN A 85 -3.26 -25.04 -3.75
C ASN A 85 -4.29 -25.69 -2.80
N ALA A 86 -5.29 -26.36 -3.38
CA ALA A 86 -6.38 -26.97 -2.61
C ALA A 86 -5.87 -28.03 -1.62
N SER A 87 -4.79 -28.72 -1.94
CA SER A 87 -4.21 -29.76 -1.07
C SER A 87 -3.52 -29.22 0.19
N THR A 88 -3.16 -27.93 0.20
CA THR A 88 -2.44 -27.32 1.32
C THR A 88 -3.20 -26.19 2.00
N LEU A 89 -4.27 -25.67 1.39
CA LEU A 89 -5.07 -24.58 1.96
C LEU A 89 -5.72 -24.95 3.30
N GLU A 90 -6.18 -26.20 3.44
CA GLU A 90 -6.81 -26.71 4.67
C GLU A 90 -5.81 -26.84 5.85
N LEU A 91 -4.52 -26.64 5.61
CA LEU A 91 -3.50 -26.64 6.67
C LEU A 91 -3.34 -25.27 7.35
N ALA A 92 -3.97 -24.23 6.80
CA ALA A 92 -4.05 -22.90 7.37
C ALA A 92 -5.43 -22.68 8.02
N ASP A 93 -5.46 -21.84 9.04
CA ASP A 93 -6.70 -21.39 9.69
C ASP A 93 -7.18 -20.08 9.07
N ARG A 94 -6.24 -19.24 8.63
CA ARG A 94 -6.46 -17.87 8.16
C ARG A 94 -5.65 -17.59 6.90
N VAL A 95 -6.14 -16.69 6.05
CA VAL A 95 -5.48 -16.26 4.82
C VAL A 95 -5.38 -14.75 4.78
N MET A 96 -4.17 -14.27 4.51
CA MET A 96 -3.91 -12.87 4.21
C MET A 96 -3.51 -12.70 2.74
N VAL A 97 -4.16 -11.78 2.05
CA VAL A 97 -3.81 -11.37 0.69
C VAL A 97 -3.32 -9.94 0.69
N LEU A 98 -2.08 -9.76 0.24
CA LEU A 98 -1.36 -8.49 0.24
C LEU A 98 -1.02 -8.09 -1.19
N GLN A 99 -1.21 -6.82 -1.50
CA GLN A 99 -0.72 -6.20 -2.72
C GLN A 99 0.43 -5.26 -2.39
N ILE A 100 1.58 -5.43 -3.06
CA ILE A 100 2.63 -4.42 -3.09
C ILE A 100 2.28 -3.44 -4.21
N VAL A 101 1.87 -2.23 -3.82
CA VAL A 101 1.55 -1.12 -4.72
C VAL A 101 2.79 -0.26 -4.85
N ILE A 102 3.20 -0.01 -6.09
CA ILE A 102 4.35 0.85 -6.40
C ILE A 102 3.79 2.16 -6.95
N ASP A 103 4.08 3.27 -6.27
CA ASP A 103 3.82 4.62 -6.77
C ASP A 103 5.15 5.35 -6.88
N GLU A 104 5.57 5.70 -8.10
CA GLU A 104 6.84 6.40 -8.40
C GLU A 104 8.10 5.78 -7.77
N GLY A 105 8.15 4.46 -7.77
CA GLY A 105 9.28 3.70 -7.22
C GLY A 105 9.20 3.49 -5.71
N GLU A 106 8.24 4.11 -5.02
CA GLU A 106 8.01 3.88 -3.59
C GLU A 106 7.04 2.71 -3.39
N PRO A 107 7.49 1.58 -2.81
CA PRO A 107 6.63 0.44 -2.54
C PRO A 107 5.81 0.66 -1.25
N SER A 108 4.53 0.30 -1.31
CA SER A 108 3.64 0.27 -0.15
C SER A 108 2.86 -1.05 -0.11
N ILE A 109 2.52 -1.52 1.09
CA ILE A 109 1.75 -2.75 1.27
C ILE A 109 0.29 -2.37 1.48
N ARG A 110 -0.59 -2.96 0.67
CA ARG A 110 -2.04 -2.86 0.81
C ARG A 110 -2.60 -4.22 1.17
N GLU A 111 -3.28 -4.30 2.31
CA GLU A 111 -4.05 -5.48 2.68
C GLU A 111 -5.37 -5.50 1.90
N LEU A 112 -5.63 -6.59 1.20
CA LEU A 112 -6.83 -6.75 0.36
C LEU A 112 -7.81 -7.77 0.93
N LEU A 113 -7.29 -8.78 1.63
CA LEU A 113 -8.09 -9.79 2.31
C LEU A 113 -7.37 -10.20 3.58
N ASP A 114 -8.14 -10.35 4.64
CA ASP A 114 -7.73 -10.97 5.88
C ASP A 114 -8.95 -11.68 6.47
N CYS A 115 -9.01 -13.01 6.33
CA CYS A 115 -10.17 -13.80 6.72
C CYS A 115 -9.81 -15.26 7.01
N SER A 116 -10.73 -15.99 7.62
CA SER A 116 -10.58 -17.45 7.78
C SER A 116 -10.58 -18.18 6.43
N VAL A 117 -10.04 -19.40 6.41
CA VAL A 117 -10.11 -20.27 5.22
C VAL A 117 -11.56 -20.58 4.82
N GLU A 118 -12.45 -20.75 5.80
CA GLU A 118 -13.88 -21.00 5.54
C GLU A 118 -14.58 -19.82 4.85
N GLU A 119 -14.24 -18.58 5.22
CA GLU A 119 -14.76 -17.38 4.54
C GLU A 119 -14.15 -17.17 3.15
N LEU A 120 -12.94 -17.68 2.92
CA LEU A 120 -12.28 -17.62 1.62
C LEU A 120 -12.90 -18.59 0.60
N LYS A 121 -13.20 -19.83 1.00
CA LYS A 121 -13.73 -20.90 0.14
C LYS A 121 -14.83 -20.45 -0.84
N PRO A 122 -15.90 -19.75 -0.45
CA PRO A 122 -16.96 -19.33 -1.37
C PRO A 122 -16.52 -18.26 -2.40
N LYS A 123 -15.38 -17.58 -2.18
CA LYS A 123 -14.82 -16.58 -3.09
C LYS A 123 -13.90 -17.19 -4.15
N LEU A 124 -13.48 -18.44 -3.94
CA LEU A 124 -12.59 -19.15 -4.84
C LEU A 124 -13.33 -19.69 -6.06
N LYS A 125 -12.68 -19.63 -7.21
CA LYS A 125 -13.09 -20.30 -8.44
C LYS A 125 -12.21 -21.54 -8.65
N ASN A 126 -12.82 -22.64 -9.07
CA ASN A 126 -12.11 -23.90 -9.27
C ASN A 126 -11.55 -24.02 -10.68
N LEU A 127 -10.32 -24.49 -10.78
CA LEU A 127 -9.70 -25.18 -11.91
C LEU A 127 -9.53 -26.65 -11.49
N GLU A 128 -9.41 -27.57 -12.45
CA GLU A 128 -9.43 -29.03 -12.22
C GLU A 128 -8.61 -29.51 -11.01
N THR A 129 -7.43 -28.91 -10.76
CA THR A 129 -6.52 -29.28 -9.67
C THR A 129 -6.13 -28.14 -8.74
N ASN A 130 -6.60 -26.92 -8.99
CA ASN A 130 -6.22 -25.72 -8.23
C ASN A 130 -7.41 -24.77 -8.08
N SER A 131 -7.41 -23.96 -7.03
CA SER A 131 -8.40 -22.89 -6.89
C SER A 131 -7.73 -21.54 -7.06
N TYR A 132 -8.48 -20.53 -7.50
CA TYR A 132 -7.97 -19.18 -7.62
C TYR A 132 -8.98 -18.15 -7.14
N LEU A 133 -8.46 -17.05 -6.62
CA LEU A 133 -9.24 -15.87 -6.23
C LEU A 133 -9.07 -14.79 -7.30
N PRO A 134 -10.16 -14.37 -7.99
CA PRO A 134 -10.11 -13.23 -8.90
C PRO A 134 -9.83 -11.92 -8.16
N VAL A 135 -8.81 -11.18 -8.59
CA VAL A 135 -8.35 -9.95 -7.93
C VAL A 135 -9.41 -8.83 -7.99
N HIS A 136 -10.23 -8.78 -9.04
CA HIS A 136 -11.30 -7.78 -9.13
C HIS A 136 -12.31 -7.87 -7.97
N LEU A 137 -12.51 -9.04 -7.37
CA LEU A 137 -13.38 -9.21 -6.19
C LEU A 137 -12.79 -8.56 -4.94
N LEU A 138 -11.49 -8.26 -4.94
CA LEU A 138 -10.77 -7.62 -3.84
C LEU A 138 -10.58 -6.12 -4.06
N LEU A 139 -10.53 -5.66 -5.31
CA LEU A 139 -10.25 -4.27 -5.66
C LEU A 139 -11.49 -3.39 -5.76
N THR A 140 -12.69 -3.97 -5.78
CA THR A 140 -13.92 -3.18 -5.72
C THR A 140 -13.95 -2.42 -4.40
N PRO A 141 -14.11 -1.09 -4.41
CA PRO A 141 -14.24 -0.31 -3.19
C PRO A 141 -15.40 -0.90 -2.38
N LYS A 142 -15.12 -1.36 -1.15
CA LYS A 142 -16.19 -1.64 -0.20
C LYS A 142 -16.94 -0.32 0.00
N ASP A 143 -18.27 -0.34 0.00
CA ASP A 143 -19.11 0.85 0.13
C ASP A 143 -18.74 1.73 1.35
N GLY A 144 -18.04 1.18 2.35
CA GLY A 144 -17.51 1.93 3.50
C GLY A 144 -16.28 2.81 3.25
N ALA A 145 -15.48 2.61 2.19
CA ALA A 145 -14.23 3.38 2.01
C ALA A 145 -14.47 4.87 1.68
N ALA A 146 -15.52 5.17 0.92
CA ALA A 146 -15.92 6.55 0.64
C ALA A 146 -16.51 7.24 1.88
N VAL A 147 -17.25 6.49 2.71
CA VAL A 147 -17.81 6.98 3.98
C VAL A 147 -16.69 7.34 4.96
N VAL A 148 -15.67 6.48 5.10
CA VAL A 148 -14.55 6.70 6.01
C VAL A 148 -13.73 7.94 5.65
N LEU A 149 -13.61 8.31 4.37
CA LEU A 149 -12.89 9.52 3.97
C LEU A 149 -13.67 10.81 4.26
N ALA A 150 -15.01 10.76 4.24
CA ALA A 150 -15.85 11.93 4.46
C ALA A 150 -15.82 12.42 5.92
N ASP A 151 -15.57 11.51 6.86
CA ASP A 151 -15.49 11.82 8.30
C ASP A 151 -14.13 12.38 8.73
N LEU A 152 -13.12 12.34 7.86
CA LEU A 152 -11.78 12.80 8.20
C LEU A 152 -11.69 14.31 8.21
N LYS A 153 -11.06 14.84 9.26
CA LYS A 153 -10.83 16.28 9.40
C LYS A 153 -9.79 16.77 8.39
N VAL A 154 -10.03 17.93 7.79
CA VAL A 154 -9.01 18.70 7.05
C VAL A 154 -8.06 19.35 8.06
N VAL A 155 -6.77 19.02 7.98
CA VAL A 155 -5.72 19.53 8.88
C VAL A 155 -4.88 20.63 8.26
N SER A 156 -4.84 20.73 6.93
CA SER A 156 -4.18 21.80 6.19
C SER A 156 -4.91 22.04 4.88
N SER A 157 -4.99 23.30 4.45
CA SER A 157 -5.63 23.69 3.20
C SER A 157 -4.90 24.88 2.60
N GLY A 158 -4.80 24.92 1.27
CA GLY A 158 -4.18 26.00 0.53
C GLY A 158 -4.89 26.21 -0.80
N PHE A 159 -4.92 27.46 -1.27
CA PHE A 159 -5.60 27.81 -2.52
C PHE A 159 -4.64 28.56 -3.45
N ARG A 160 -4.56 28.12 -4.71
CA ARG A 160 -3.80 28.83 -5.75
C ARG A 160 -4.32 28.49 -7.14
N SER A 161 -4.37 29.51 -8.01
CA SER A 161 -4.67 29.35 -9.44
C SER A 161 -5.99 28.61 -9.72
N GLY A 162 -7.04 28.82 -8.89
CA GLY A 162 -8.34 28.15 -9.01
C GLY A 162 -8.42 26.78 -8.33
N PHE A 163 -7.31 26.27 -7.80
CA PHE A 163 -7.24 24.97 -7.14
C PHE A 163 -7.17 25.10 -5.63
N ARG A 164 -8.00 24.35 -4.91
CA ARG A 164 -7.87 24.12 -3.47
C ARG A 164 -7.19 22.77 -3.23
N VAL A 165 -6.13 22.75 -2.46
CA VAL A 165 -5.48 21.53 -1.98
C VAL A 165 -5.84 21.36 -0.52
N ASP A 166 -6.36 20.21 -0.15
CA ASP A 166 -6.69 19.85 1.23
C ASP A 166 -5.87 18.62 1.64
N GLN A 167 -5.31 18.66 2.84
CA GLN A 167 -4.73 17.50 3.51
C GLN A 167 -5.67 17.04 4.63
N LEU A 168 -6.12 15.80 4.53
CA LEU A 168 -6.89 15.14 5.58
C LEU A 168 -5.96 14.64 6.70
N GLU A 169 -6.50 14.40 7.89
CA GLU A 169 -5.72 13.98 9.06
C GLU A 169 -4.96 12.65 8.88
N ASN A 170 -5.39 11.79 7.95
CA ASN A 170 -4.66 10.57 7.57
C ASN A 170 -3.58 10.79 6.48
N GLY A 171 -3.31 12.05 6.13
CA GLY A 171 -2.34 12.44 5.11
C GLY A 171 -2.82 12.33 3.66
N THR A 172 -4.08 11.94 3.42
CA THR A 172 -4.68 11.96 2.08
C THR A 172 -4.74 13.39 1.54
N ILE A 173 -4.36 13.56 0.27
CA ILE A 173 -4.42 14.85 -0.42
C ILE A 173 -5.60 14.85 -1.38
N GLN A 174 -6.48 15.83 -1.23
CA GLN A 174 -7.57 16.11 -2.14
C GLN A 174 -7.27 17.41 -2.88
N VAL A 175 -7.51 17.41 -4.19
CA VAL A 175 -7.39 18.62 -5.01
C VAL A 175 -8.76 18.93 -5.58
N TRP A 176 -9.19 20.17 -5.43
CA TRP A 176 -10.46 20.66 -5.91
C TRP A 176 -10.22 21.76 -6.92
N HIS A 177 -11.01 21.78 -8.00
CA HIS A 177 -11.03 22.84 -8.98
C HIS A 177 -12.47 23.35 -9.11
N ASP A 178 -12.69 24.65 -8.89
CA ASP A 178 -14.03 25.26 -8.91
C ASP A 178 -15.09 24.49 -8.08
N GLY A 179 -14.68 24.00 -6.90
CA GLY A 179 -15.54 23.26 -5.98
C GLY A 179 -15.80 21.79 -6.35
N LYS A 180 -15.20 21.28 -7.44
CA LYS A 180 -15.27 19.87 -7.82
C LYS A 180 -13.98 19.14 -7.48
N LEU A 181 -14.10 17.95 -6.88
CA LEU A 181 -12.93 17.12 -6.58
C LEU A 181 -12.32 16.61 -7.89
N GLU A 182 -11.03 16.85 -8.07
CA GLU A 182 -10.26 16.36 -9.20
C GLU A 182 -10.06 14.84 -9.07
N PRO A 183 -10.36 14.05 -10.12
CA PRO A 183 -10.17 12.60 -10.08
C PRO A 183 -8.69 12.22 -9.98
N GLN A 184 -7.78 13.11 -10.38
CA GLN A 184 -6.33 12.93 -10.26
C GLN A 184 -5.67 14.15 -9.64
N ALA A 185 -5.33 14.05 -8.36
CA ALA A 185 -4.62 15.10 -7.65
C ALA A 185 -3.19 15.33 -8.19
N LYS A 186 -2.47 14.24 -8.52
CA LYS A 186 -1.02 14.27 -8.77
C LYS A 186 -0.57 15.18 -9.94
N PRO A 187 -1.22 15.17 -11.13
CA PRO A 187 -0.87 16.10 -12.21
C PRO A 187 -1.04 17.57 -11.83
N VAL A 188 -2.10 17.88 -11.09
CA VAL A 188 -2.38 19.24 -10.61
C VAL A 188 -1.33 19.67 -9.57
N LEU A 189 -0.98 18.79 -8.64
CA LEU A 189 0.06 19.06 -7.66
C LEU A 189 1.42 19.33 -8.30
N ARG A 190 1.79 18.62 -9.37
CA ARG A 190 3.03 18.90 -10.12
C ARG A 190 3.02 20.28 -10.78
N LYS A 191 1.87 20.68 -11.35
CA LYS A 191 1.68 22.04 -11.89
C LYS A 191 1.88 23.09 -10.80
N LEU A 192 1.20 22.95 -9.67
CA LEU A 192 1.31 23.86 -8.53
C LEU A 192 2.74 23.89 -7.96
N ALA A 193 3.41 22.75 -7.88
CA ALA A 193 4.80 22.66 -7.44
C ALA A 193 5.74 23.46 -8.35
N GLY A 194 5.58 23.36 -9.67
CA GLY A 194 6.33 24.16 -10.64
C GLY A 194 6.09 25.67 -10.47
N GLU A 195 4.85 26.08 -10.20
CA GLU A 195 4.51 27.50 -9.92
C GLU A 195 5.08 27.99 -8.58
N LEU A 196 5.28 27.10 -7.60
CA LEU A 196 5.75 27.41 -6.24
C LEU A 196 7.27 27.25 -6.07
N GLY A 197 7.96 26.68 -7.06
CA GLY A 197 9.38 26.31 -6.93
C GLY A 197 9.61 25.12 -6.00
N VAL A 198 8.60 24.27 -5.79
CA VAL A 198 8.71 23.06 -4.97
C VAL A 198 9.35 21.94 -5.78
N GLU A 199 10.40 21.32 -5.23
CA GLU A 199 11.08 20.19 -5.87
C GLU A 199 10.16 18.97 -6.01
N ILE A 200 10.14 18.38 -7.21
CA ILE A 200 9.35 17.18 -7.53
C ILE A 200 10.05 15.87 -7.16
N LEU A 201 11.33 15.91 -6.84
CA LEU A 201 12.13 14.74 -6.46
C LEU A 201 12.31 14.70 -4.94
N ASN A 202 12.38 13.50 -4.37
CA ASN A 202 12.72 13.28 -2.98
C ASN A 202 14.26 13.29 -2.78
N SER A 203 14.73 13.16 -1.54
CA SER A 203 16.16 13.16 -1.20
C SER A 203 16.96 12.00 -1.81
N VAL A 204 16.28 10.97 -2.31
CA VAL A 204 16.87 9.78 -2.95
C VAL A 204 16.89 9.93 -4.48
N GLY A 205 16.21 10.95 -5.02
CA GLY A 205 16.11 11.21 -6.47
C GLY A 205 14.87 10.60 -7.14
N ASN A 206 13.98 9.95 -6.40
CA ASN A 206 12.71 9.44 -6.92
C ASN A 206 11.65 10.54 -6.99
N ILE A 207 10.66 10.42 -7.88
CA ILE A 207 9.56 11.39 -7.96
C ILE A 207 8.69 11.29 -6.69
N LYS A 208 8.26 12.44 -6.16
CA LYS A 208 7.42 12.51 -4.95
C LYS A 208 6.01 12.02 -5.21
N ASN A 209 5.58 11.05 -4.39
CA ASN A 209 4.20 10.58 -4.35
C ASN A 209 3.19 11.71 -4.03
N THR A 210 1.90 11.44 -4.25
CA THR A 210 0.84 12.45 -4.09
C THR A 210 0.82 13.07 -2.68
N ARG A 211 1.12 12.30 -1.64
CA ARG A 211 1.09 12.77 -0.24
C ARG A 211 2.27 13.68 0.06
N SER A 212 3.50 13.26 -0.28
CA SER A 212 4.71 14.06 0.00
C SER A 212 4.72 15.34 -0.84
N LEU A 213 4.39 15.26 -2.13
CA LEU A 213 4.26 16.44 -2.99
C LEU A 213 3.17 17.39 -2.48
N GLY A 214 2.00 16.87 -2.11
CA GLY A 214 0.89 17.68 -1.60
C GLY A 214 1.22 18.38 -0.29
N SER A 215 1.90 17.70 0.63
CA SER A 215 2.40 18.30 1.87
C SER A 215 3.37 19.45 1.60
N ASP A 216 4.31 19.28 0.67
CA ASP A 216 5.29 20.32 0.36
C ASP A 216 4.66 21.51 -0.38
N VAL A 217 3.70 21.25 -1.28
CA VAL A 217 2.88 22.30 -1.90
C VAL A 217 2.12 23.10 -0.84
N LEU A 218 1.49 22.43 0.14
CA LEU A 218 0.75 23.11 1.20
C LEU A 218 1.65 23.97 2.10
N LYS A 219 2.85 23.50 2.42
CA LYS A 219 3.85 24.31 3.14
C LYS A 219 4.23 25.56 2.35
N ALA A 220 4.55 25.39 1.06
CA ALA A 220 4.89 26.52 0.20
C ALA A 220 3.73 27.51 0.01
N LEU A 221 2.47 27.04 0.03
CA LEU A 221 1.29 27.91 0.02
C LEU A 221 1.10 28.68 1.33
N ALA A 222 1.41 28.06 2.47
CA ALA A 222 1.33 28.73 3.78
C ALA A 222 2.43 29.78 3.96
N ASP A 223 3.61 29.57 3.37
CA ASP A 223 4.77 30.47 3.47
C ASP A 223 4.71 31.67 2.51
N GLN A 224 3.68 31.76 1.64
CA GLN A 224 3.54 32.94 0.78
C GLN A 224 3.01 34.14 1.59
N PRO A 225 3.63 35.33 1.47
CA PRO A 225 3.07 36.54 2.05
C PRO A 225 1.68 36.81 1.44
N PRO A 226 0.72 37.33 2.22
CA PRO A 226 -0.60 37.66 1.69
C PRO A 226 -0.44 38.60 0.49
N LEU A 227 -1.10 38.25 -0.62
CA LEU A 227 -1.16 39.06 -1.83
C LEU A 227 -1.48 40.50 -1.46
N THR A 228 -0.50 41.40 -1.58
CA THR A 228 -0.74 42.83 -1.50
C THR A 228 -1.67 43.18 -2.66
N THR A 229 -2.93 43.45 -2.34
CA THR A 229 -3.88 44.06 -3.26
C THR A 229 -3.36 45.47 -3.57
N SER A 230 -2.62 45.60 -4.67
CA SER A 230 -2.33 46.91 -5.28
C SER A 230 -3.66 47.54 -5.66
N SER A 231 -3.96 48.67 -5.02
CA SER A 231 -5.11 49.54 -5.33
C SER A 231 -4.94 50.22 -6.69
#